data_AF-A0A2P0B3A2-F1
#
_entry.id   AF-A0A2P0B3A2-F1
#
_cell.length_a   1.000
_cell.length_b   1.000
_cell.length_c   1.000
_cell.angle_alpha   90.00
_cell.angle_beta   90.00
_cell.angle_gamma   90.00
#
_symmetry.space_group_name_H-M   'P 1'
#
loop_
_entity.id
_entity.type
_entity.pdbx_description
1 polymer ?
#
loop_
_entity_poly.entity_id
_entity_poly.type
_entity_poly.pdbx_seq_one_letter_code
_entity_poly.pdbx_strand_id
1 'polypeptide(L)'
;MILSGVRPAAMLAVAGAAAAAIAQPAAQPAAGPSDEQACEFRYTEITLNALSGPASREVSEDELAWARQQEERKARGEPCALPEDTAAAFREATALNAAFEAGTRLALSPQTTGERLICAAVWNRWNYAVESAPGEELRQTLRRELSAAYAADREAFWRKRAGKASKRADDRAEAEEKADDLYAAYANGEERGADRLMEWLAICR
;
A
#
# COMPACT_ATOMS: atom_id res chain seq x y z
N MET A 1 50.04 -28.34 62.33
CA MET A 1 50.60 -29.10 61.19
C MET A 1 50.57 -28.21 59.97
N ILE A 2 51.71 -28.09 59.31
CA ILE A 2 52.01 -27.29 58.12
C ILE A 2 51.54 -28.05 56.87
N LEU A 3 51.10 -27.32 55.84
CA LEU A 3 51.52 -27.39 54.41
C LEU A 3 50.40 -26.76 53.52
N SER A 4 50.64 -25.57 52.95
CA SER A 4 51.02 -25.36 51.54
C SER A 4 49.89 -25.74 50.57
N GLY A 5 49.22 -24.86 49.82
CA GLY A 5 49.67 -23.66 49.12
C GLY A 5 49.86 -23.98 47.64
N VAL A 6 48.87 -23.75 46.77
CA VAL A 6 48.99 -23.52 45.30
C VAL A 6 47.73 -22.78 44.81
N ARG A 7 47.89 -21.59 44.23
CA ARG A 7 46.87 -20.95 43.35
C ARG A 7 46.99 -21.55 41.95
N PRO A 8 45.89 -21.65 41.20
CA PRO A 8 45.98 -21.17 39.84
C PRO A 8 44.79 -20.32 39.37
N ALA A 9 45.16 -19.35 38.54
CA ALA A 9 44.48 -18.85 37.35
C ALA A 9 43.02 -18.41 37.44
N ALA A 10 42.86 -17.10 37.32
CA ALA A 10 41.64 -16.44 36.88
C ALA A 10 41.11 -17.06 35.57
N MET A 11 39.88 -17.53 35.58
CA MET A 11 39.05 -17.63 34.38
C MET A 11 38.04 -16.49 34.43
N LEU A 12 38.24 -15.54 33.53
CA LEU A 12 37.23 -14.57 33.10
C LEU A 12 36.00 -15.32 32.60
N ALA A 13 34.93 -15.35 33.40
CA ALA A 13 33.60 -15.61 32.88
C ALA A 13 33.10 -14.28 32.29
N VAL A 14 33.19 -14.21 30.96
CA VAL A 14 32.61 -13.15 30.14
C VAL A 14 31.14 -13.01 30.52
N ALA A 15 30.75 -11.81 30.98
CA ALA A 15 29.37 -11.45 31.18
C ALA A 15 28.65 -11.52 29.83
N GLY A 16 27.87 -12.59 29.64
CA GLY A 16 26.89 -12.67 28.57
C GLY A 16 25.75 -11.70 28.88
N ALA A 17 25.88 -10.46 28.40
CA ALA A 17 24.75 -9.56 28.31
C ALA A 17 23.76 -10.17 27.31
N ALA A 18 22.74 -10.85 27.82
CA ALA A 18 21.56 -11.19 27.04
C ALA A 18 20.94 -9.85 26.62
N ALA A 19 21.21 -9.44 25.37
CA ALA A 19 20.48 -8.37 24.72
C ALA A 19 19.02 -8.83 24.64
N ALA A 20 18.22 -8.41 25.62
CA ALA A 20 16.77 -8.45 25.50
C ALA A 20 16.42 -7.56 24.30
N ALA A 21 16.26 -8.20 23.14
CA ALA A 21 15.62 -7.58 22.00
C ALA A 21 14.21 -7.20 22.47
N ILE A 22 14.06 -5.93 22.82
CA ILE A 22 12.76 -5.32 23.07
C ILE A 22 12.06 -5.44 21.72
N ALA A 23 11.23 -6.46 21.56
CA ALA A 23 10.33 -6.56 20.44
C ALA A 23 9.50 -5.28 20.47
N GLN A 24 9.82 -4.35 19.57
CA GLN A 24 8.94 -3.22 19.34
C GLN A 24 7.59 -3.83 18.98
N PRO A 25 6.51 -3.51 19.71
CA PRO A 25 5.19 -3.94 19.27
C PRO A 25 5.04 -3.45 17.84
N ALA A 26 4.66 -4.36 16.93
CA ALA A 26 4.33 -3.99 15.56
C ALA A 26 3.45 -2.75 15.64
N ALA A 27 3.92 -1.65 15.05
CA ALA A 27 3.17 -0.40 15.06
C ALA A 27 1.75 -0.75 14.60
N GLN A 28 0.77 -0.54 15.48
CA GLN A 28 -0.62 -0.66 15.07
C GLN A 28 -0.77 0.22 13.82
N PRO A 29 -1.38 -0.28 12.74
CA PRO A 29 -1.63 0.57 11.58
C PRO A 29 -2.30 1.83 12.10
N ALA A 30 -1.68 2.98 11.86
CA ALA A 30 -2.23 4.25 12.30
C ALA A 30 -3.68 4.28 11.83
N ALA A 31 -4.62 4.55 12.74
CA ALA A 31 -6.02 4.67 12.38
C ALA A 31 -6.10 5.60 11.16
N GLY A 32 -6.73 5.12 10.09
CA GLY A 32 -6.87 5.88 8.85
C GLY A 32 -7.55 7.24 9.08
N PRO A 33 -7.56 8.13 8.08
CA PRO A 33 -8.21 9.42 8.23
C PRO A 33 -9.68 9.23 8.65
N SER A 34 -10.16 10.07 9.56
CA SER A 34 -11.59 10.14 9.89
C SER A 34 -12.40 10.63 8.67
N ASP A 35 -13.70 10.40 8.68
CA ASP A 35 -14.61 10.81 7.61
C ASP A 35 -14.60 12.32 7.40
N GLU A 36 -14.44 13.09 8.49
CA GLU A 36 -14.25 14.53 8.44
C GLU A 36 -12.92 14.91 7.78
N GLN A 37 -11.81 14.24 8.13
CA GLN A 37 -10.51 14.48 7.50
C GLN A 37 -10.50 14.12 6.01
N ALA A 38 -11.17 13.03 5.63
CA ALA A 38 -11.37 12.64 4.25
C ALA A 38 -12.16 13.71 3.48
N CYS A 39 -13.23 14.22 4.09
CA CYS A 39 -14.03 15.28 3.51
C CYS A 39 -13.26 16.59 3.32
N GLU A 40 -12.54 17.03 4.35
CA GLU A 40 -11.72 18.26 4.29
C GLU A 40 -10.62 18.16 3.24
N PHE A 41 -9.99 17.00 3.11
CA PHE A 41 -9.01 16.75 2.06
C PHE A 41 -9.65 16.88 0.67
N ARG A 42 -10.79 16.20 0.44
CA ARG A 42 -11.48 16.23 -0.86
C ARG A 42 -11.98 17.64 -1.20
N TYR A 43 -12.52 18.36 -0.22
CA TYR A 43 -12.91 19.76 -0.35
C TYR A 43 -11.74 20.65 -0.77
N THR A 44 -10.59 20.48 -0.11
CA THR A 44 -9.38 21.22 -0.42
C THR A 44 -8.88 20.90 -1.84
N GLU A 45 -8.88 19.61 -2.23
CA GLU A 45 -8.46 19.17 -3.56
C GLU A 45 -9.31 19.80 -4.68
N ILE A 46 -10.63 19.75 -4.54
CA ILE A 46 -11.57 20.37 -5.51
C ILE A 46 -11.34 21.87 -5.59
N THR A 47 -11.22 22.54 -4.44
CA THR A 47 -11.01 23.99 -4.38
C THR A 47 -9.69 24.40 -5.04
N LEU A 48 -8.61 23.66 -4.78
CA LEU A 48 -7.30 23.95 -5.39
C LEU A 48 -7.28 23.69 -6.89
N ASN A 49 -7.94 22.64 -7.37
CA ASN A 49 -8.03 22.34 -8.80
C ASN A 49 -8.89 23.38 -9.54
N ALA A 50 -9.98 23.87 -8.92
CA ALA A 50 -10.82 24.91 -9.50
C ALA A 50 -10.08 26.24 -9.74
N LEU A 51 -9.01 26.52 -8.97
CA LEU A 51 -8.17 27.71 -9.15
C LEU A 51 -7.26 27.66 -10.40
N SER A 52 -7.32 26.59 -11.20
CA SER A 52 -6.68 26.48 -12.53
C SER A 52 -5.15 26.67 -12.53
N GLY A 53 -4.45 25.99 -11.62
CA GLY A 53 -2.98 25.94 -11.62
C GLY A 53 -2.39 25.07 -12.74
N PRO A 54 -1.09 25.17 -13.07
CA PRO A 54 -0.46 24.39 -14.14
C PRO A 54 -0.47 22.86 -13.93
N ALA A 55 -0.76 22.39 -12.71
CA ALA A 55 -0.94 20.97 -12.37
C ALA A 55 -2.39 20.62 -12.00
N SER A 56 -3.34 21.52 -12.24
CA SER A 56 -4.75 21.29 -11.90
C SER A 56 -5.40 20.30 -12.86
N ARG A 57 -6.29 19.46 -12.33
CA ARG A 57 -7.21 18.66 -13.15
C ARG A 57 -8.49 19.45 -13.43
N GLU A 58 -9.20 19.03 -14.46
CA GLU A 58 -10.57 19.48 -14.69
C GLU A 58 -11.45 19.06 -13.50
N VAL A 59 -12.31 19.99 -13.07
CA VAL A 59 -13.27 19.80 -11.97
C VAL A 59 -14.66 19.93 -12.57
N SER A 60 -15.49 18.92 -12.35
CA SER A 60 -16.86 18.88 -12.86
C SER A 60 -17.78 19.88 -12.16
N GLU A 61 -18.91 20.21 -12.79
CA GLU A 61 -19.95 21.06 -12.17
C GLU A 61 -20.50 20.46 -10.87
N ASP A 62 -20.61 19.13 -10.81
CA ASP A 62 -21.09 18.40 -9.63
C ASP A 62 -20.10 18.50 -8.46
N GLU A 63 -18.79 18.38 -8.72
CA GLU A 63 -17.75 18.58 -7.71
C GLU A 63 -17.75 20.01 -7.17
N LEU A 64 -17.92 21.01 -8.04
CA LEU A 64 -18.04 22.41 -7.63
C LEU A 64 -19.32 22.65 -6.82
N ALA A 65 -20.43 22.00 -7.18
CA ALA A 65 -21.68 22.08 -6.42
C ALA A 65 -21.53 21.44 -5.02
N TRP A 66 -20.88 20.29 -4.95
CA TRP A 66 -20.57 19.63 -3.68
C TRP A 66 -19.65 20.49 -2.80
N ALA A 67 -18.62 21.13 -3.36
CA ALA A 67 -17.74 22.02 -2.61
C ALA A 67 -18.49 23.24 -2.03
N ARG A 68 -19.42 23.83 -2.80
CA ARG A 68 -20.30 24.90 -2.30
C ARG A 68 -21.19 24.42 -1.14
N GLN A 69 -21.70 23.20 -1.22
CA GLN A 69 -22.49 22.62 -0.14
C GLN A 69 -21.67 22.48 1.17
N GLN A 70 -20.37 22.16 1.08
CA GLN A 70 -19.53 22.07 2.28
C GLN A 70 -19.30 23.45 2.93
N GLU A 71 -19.14 24.51 2.14
CA GLU A 71 -19.07 25.88 2.67
C GLU A 71 -20.38 26.30 3.38
N GLU A 72 -21.54 25.94 2.83
CA GLU A 72 -22.83 26.20 3.49
C GLU A 72 -22.96 25.45 4.83
N ARG A 73 -22.47 24.21 4.90
CA ARG A 73 -22.45 23.41 6.14
C ARG A 73 -21.56 24.05 7.19
N LYS A 74 -20.34 24.45 6.78
CA LYS A 74 -19.40 25.16 7.64
C LYS A 74 -20.00 26.46 8.18
N ALA A 75 -20.74 27.20 7.36
CA ALA A 75 -21.46 28.40 7.80
C ALA A 75 -22.56 28.12 8.85
N ARG A 76 -23.13 26.91 8.86
CA ARG A 76 -24.07 26.43 9.89
C ARG A 76 -23.40 25.80 11.12
N GLY A 77 -22.07 25.70 11.13
CA GLY A 77 -21.32 25.00 12.18
C GLY A 77 -21.43 23.47 12.11
N GLU A 78 -21.85 22.93 10.96
CA GLU A 78 -21.87 21.49 10.70
C GLU A 78 -20.50 21.04 10.19
N PRO A 79 -19.98 19.88 10.62
CA PRO A 79 -18.72 19.33 10.11
C PRO A 79 -18.86 18.94 8.64
N CYS A 80 -17.74 18.93 7.92
CA CYS A 80 -17.65 18.39 6.57
C CYS A 80 -18.11 16.92 6.57
N ALA A 81 -18.91 16.52 5.59
CA ALA A 81 -19.15 15.09 5.34
C ALA A 81 -19.27 14.76 3.85
N LEU A 82 -18.69 13.62 3.50
CA LEU A 82 -18.82 12.99 2.19
C LEU A 82 -20.05 12.07 2.16
N PRO A 83 -20.59 11.76 0.97
CA PRO A 83 -21.42 10.57 0.79
C PRO A 83 -20.65 9.34 1.31
N GLU A 84 -21.35 8.41 1.97
CA GLU A 84 -20.70 7.25 2.61
C GLU A 84 -19.82 6.44 1.64
N ASP A 85 -20.31 6.23 0.41
CA ASP A 85 -19.58 5.51 -0.64
C ASP A 85 -18.29 6.24 -1.06
N THR A 86 -18.34 7.58 -1.18
CA THR A 86 -17.18 8.41 -1.51
C THR A 86 -16.18 8.42 -0.35
N ALA A 87 -16.66 8.52 0.89
CA ALA A 87 -15.83 8.46 2.09
C ALA A 87 -15.11 7.11 2.20
N ALA A 88 -15.81 6.01 1.92
CA ALA A 88 -15.24 4.67 1.92
C ALA A 88 -14.15 4.51 0.86
N ALA A 89 -14.42 4.91 -0.38
CA ALA A 89 -13.43 4.86 -1.47
C ALA A 89 -12.18 5.70 -1.17
N PHE A 90 -12.34 6.88 -0.58
CA PHE A 90 -11.23 7.73 -0.18
C PHE A 90 -10.37 7.10 0.92
N ARG A 91 -11.01 6.59 1.98
CA ARG A 91 -10.32 5.91 3.10
C ARG A 91 -9.56 4.69 2.59
N GLU A 92 -10.18 3.92 1.70
CA GLU A 92 -9.55 2.76 1.06
C GLU A 92 -8.33 3.19 0.25
N ALA A 93 -8.47 4.12 -0.70
CA ALA A 93 -7.34 4.58 -1.50
C ALA A 93 -6.19 5.12 -0.63
N THR A 94 -6.51 5.84 0.45
CA THR A 94 -5.51 6.34 1.40
C THR A 94 -4.78 5.21 2.11
N ALA A 95 -5.50 4.20 2.58
CA ALA A 95 -4.90 3.03 3.22
C ALA A 95 -3.99 2.26 2.25
N LEU A 96 -4.45 2.05 1.00
CA LEU A 96 -3.67 1.38 -0.04
C LEU A 96 -2.40 2.18 -0.40
N ASN A 97 -2.52 3.49 -0.55
CA ASN A 97 -1.38 4.39 -0.79
C ASN A 97 -0.32 4.28 0.32
N ALA A 98 -0.77 4.26 1.59
CA ALA A 98 0.11 4.15 2.76
C ALA A 98 0.78 2.78 2.86
N ALA A 99 0.03 1.69 2.65
CA ALA A 99 0.56 0.32 2.65
C ALA A 99 1.59 0.12 1.54
N PHE A 100 1.32 0.63 0.33
CA PHE A 100 2.28 0.60 -0.78
C PHE A 100 3.54 1.39 -0.42
N GLU A 101 3.41 2.60 0.14
CA GLU A 101 4.58 3.38 0.56
C GLU A 101 5.42 2.64 1.60
N ALA A 102 4.78 2.03 2.61
CA ALA A 102 5.47 1.22 3.59
C ALA A 102 6.25 0.07 2.94
N GLY A 103 5.62 -0.65 1.99
CA GLY A 103 6.28 -1.69 1.21
C GLY A 103 7.49 -1.18 0.41
N THR A 104 7.43 0.04 -0.14
CA THR A 104 8.56 0.58 -0.92
C THR A 104 9.82 0.81 -0.08
N ARG A 105 9.68 0.99 1.24
CA ARG A 105 10.81 1.18 2.16
C ARG A 105 11.57 -0.11 2.43
N LEU A 106 11.00 -1.28 2.10
CA LEU A 106 11.69 -2.57 2.21
C LEU A 106 12.87 -2.69 1.23
N ALA A 107 12.88 -1.88 0.15
CA ALA A 107 13.92 -1.86 -0.87
C ALA A 107 14.24 -3.23 -1.50
N LEU A 108 13.25 -4.13 -1.51
CA LEU A 108 13.33 -5.43 -2.16
C LEU A 108 13.00 -5.32 -3.66
N SER A 109 13.45 -6.31 -4.42
CA SER A 109 13.12 -6.45 -5.85
C SER A 109 13.14 -7.93 -6.25
N PRO A 110 12.39 -8.34 -7.29
CA PRO A 110 12.34 -9.74 -7.74
C PRO A 110 13.68 -10.21 -8.34
N GLN A 111 14.26 -11.27 -7.77
CA GLN A 111 15.57 -11.81 -8.10
C GLN A 111 15.49 -12.94 -9.14
N THR A 112 14.43 -13.74 -9.11
CA THR A 112 14.26 -14.95 -9.92
C THR A 112 13.28 -14.75 -11.09
N THR A 113 13.24 -15.69 -12.03
CA THR A 113 12.22 -15.70 -13.08
C THR A 113 10.82 -15.87 -12.51
N GLY A 114 10.64 -16.78 -11.55
CA GLY A 114 9.35 -17.03 -10.89
C GLY A 114 8.82 -15.79 -10.17
N GLU A 115 9.67 -15.09 -9.41
CA GLU A 115 9.27 -13.82 -8.75
C GLU A 115 8.87 -12.74 -9.76
N ARG A 116 9.52 -12.68 -10.93
CA ARG A 116 9.13 -11.73 -11.99
C ARG A 116 7.79 -12.12 -12.63
N LEU A 117 7.51 -13.41 -12.78
CA LEU A 117 6.19 -13.86 -13.23
C LEU A 117 5.11 -13.51 -12.20
N ILE A 118 5.38 -13.71 -10.91
CA ILE A 118 4.48 -13.29 -9.82
C ILE A 118 4.25 -11.78 -9.92
N CYS A 119 5.31 -10.97 -10.08
CA CYS A 119 5.15 -9.52 -10.24
C CYS A 119 4.27 -9.14 -11.42
N ALA A 120 4.43 -9.80 -12.58
CA ALA A 120 3.55 -9.56 -13.73
C ALA A 120 2.09 -9.90 -13.39
N ALA A 121 1.85 -11.07 -12.79
CA ALA A 121 0.50 -11.52 -12.44
C ALA A 121 -0.16 -10.62 -11.38
N VAL A 122 0.56 -10.19 -10.34
CA VAL A 122 0.05 -9.29 -9.30
C VAL A 122 -0.33 -7.92 -9.89
N TRP A 123 0.50 -7.34 -10.75
CA TRP A 123 0.13 -6.09 -11.45
C TRP A 123 -1.06 -6.25 -12.38
N ASN A 124 -1.22 -7.42 -13.03
CA ASN A 124 -2.41 -7.71 -13.82
C ASN A 124 -3.68 -7.74 -12.97
N ARG A 125 -3.65 -8.40 -11.81
CA ARG A 125 -4.80 -8.43 -10.88
C ARG A 125 -5.11 -7.06 -10.28
N TRP A 126 -4.09 -6.28 -9.96
CA TRP A 126 -4.27 -4.91 -9.51
C TRP A 126 -4.92 -4.02 -10.58
N ASN A 127 -4.48 -4.14 -11.84
CA ASN A 127 -5.13 -3.43 -12.95
C ASN A 127 -6.63 -3.75 -13.02
N TYR A 128 -6.99 -5.04 -12.93
CA TYR A 128 -8.39 -5.45 -12.90
C TYR A 128 -9.15 -4.86 -11.69
N ALA A 129 -8.55 -4.88 -10.50
CA ALA A 129 -9.15 -4.29 -9.30
C ALA A 129 -9.47 -2.81 -9.47
N VAL A 130 -8.54 -2.03 -10.02
CA VAL A 130 -8.70 -0.58 -10.23
C VAL A 130 -9.72 -0.28 -11.32
N GLU A 131 -9.71 -1.00 -12.44
CA GLU A 131 -10.63 -0.80 -13.56
C GLU A 131 -12.07 -1.25 -13.23
N SER A 132 -12.24 -2.23 -12.35
CA SER A 132 -13.56 -2.73 -11.94
C SER A 132 -14.12 -2.03 -10.69
N ALA A 133 -13.35 -1.16 -10.04
CA ALA A 133 -13.80 -0.45 -8.85
C ALA A 133 -15.00 0.46 -9.15
N PRO A 134 -16.01 0.52 -8.24
CA PRO A 134 -17.15 1.39 -8.43
C PRO A 134 -16.75 2.87 -8.30
N GLY A 135 -17.24 3.69 -9.23
CA GLY A 135 -17.01 5.13 -9.23
C GLY A 135 -15.60 5.55 -9.66
N GLU A 136 -15.31 6.84 -9.53
CA GLU A 136 -14.02 7.43 -9.90
C GLU A 136 -13.14 7.78 -8.70
N GLU A 137 -13.72 7.88 -7.50
CA GLU A 137 -13.05 8.41 -6.31
C GLU A 137 -11.79 7.62 -5.92
N LEU A 138 -11.90 6.27 -5.93
CA LEU A 138 -10.76 5.39 -5.67
C LEU A 138 -9.63 5.70 -6.69
N ARG A 139 -9.97 5.73 -7.98
CA ARG A 139 -9.02 5.95 -9.09
C ARG A 139 -8.36 7.33 -9.03
N GLN A 140 -9.10 8.36 -8.66
CA GLN A 140 -8.59 9.73 -8.53
C GLN A 140 -7.69 9.91 -7.30
N THR A 141 -7.98 9.18 -6.22
CA THR A 141 -7.25 9.29 -4.94
C THR A 141 -5.98 8.41 -4.91
N LEU A 142 -5.96 7.32 -5.68
CA LEU A 142 -4.78 6.47 -5.80
C LEU A 142 -3.59 7.27 -6.35
N ARG A 143 -2.41 7.02 -5.76
CA ARG A 143 -1.16 7.54 -6.29
C ARG A 143 -0.93 7.06 -7.72
N ARG A 144 -0.19 7.83 -8.52
CA ARG A 144 0.12 7.49 -9.92
C ARG A 144 0.71 6.08 -10.07
N GLU A 145 1.56 5.66 -9.14
CA GLU A 145 2.18 4.32 -9.14
C GLU A 145 1.19 3.17 -8.88
N LEU A 146 -0.04 3.47 -8.44
CA LEU A 146 -1.11 2.49 -8.27
C LEU A 146 -2.22 2.66 -9.31
N SER A 147 -2.06 3.55 -10.29
CA SER A 147 -3.03 3.70 -11.38
C SER A 147 -3.09 2.45 -12.27
N ALA A 148 -4.25 2.23 -12.91
CA ALA A 148 -4.45 1.15 -13.88
C ALA A 148 -3.43 1.20 -15.04
N ALA A 149 -3.17 2.39 -15.57
CA ALA A 149 -2.16 2.59 -16.62
C ALA A 149 -0.76 2.15 -16.17
N TYR A 150 -0.34 2.55 -14.95
CA TYR A 150 0.94 2.11 -14.41
C TYR A 150 0.96 0.59 -14.18
N ALA A 151 -0.15 0.02 -13.73
CA ALA A 151 -0.28 -1.42 -13.53
C ALA A 151 -0.10 -2.20 -14.84
N ALA A 152 -0.74 -1.76 -15.92
CA ALA A 152 -0.56 -2.35 -17.26
C ALA A 152 0.90 -2.25 -17.75
N ASP A 153 1.55 -1.11 -17.54
CA ASP A 153 2.96 -0.93 -17.91
C ASP A 153 3.89 -1.87 -17.12
N ARG A 154 3.65 -2.02 -15.81
CA ARG A 154 4.46 -2.89 -14.94
C ARG A 154 4.25 -4.36 -15.25
N GLU A 155 3.01 -4.77 -15.50
CA GLU A 155 2.66 -6.11 -15.96
C GLU A 155 3.50 -6.49 -17.19
N ALA A 156 3.46 -5.65 -18.23
CA ALA A 156 4.20 -5.88 -19.47
C ALA A 156 5.72 -5.89 -19.26
N PHE A 157 6.23 -4.97 -18.42
CA PHE A 157 7.65 -4.89 -18.07
C PHE A 157 8.16 -6.20 -17.45
N TRP A 158 7.45 -6.70 -16.44
CA TRP A 158 7.87 -7.92 -15.73
C TRP A 158 7.69 -9.17 -16.58
N ARG A 159 6.60 -9.26 -17.35
CA ARG A 159 6.39 -10.36 -18.29
C ARG A 159 7.53 -10.44 -19.31
N LYS A 160 7.95 -9.30 -19.86
CA LYS A 160 9.10 -9.22 -20.78
C LYS A 160 10.42 -9.62 -20.10
N ARG A 161 10.63 -9.21 -18.86
CA ARG A 161 11.85 -9.53 -18.10
C ARG A 161 11.92 -10.99 -17.68
N ALA A 162 10.78 -11.63 -17.45
CA ALA A 162 10.67 -13.08 -17.23
C ALA A 162 10.83 -13.90 -18.52
N GLY A 163 10.35 -13.38 -19.66
CA GLY A 163 10.30 -14.06 -20.96
C GLY A 163 11.64 -14.47 -21.60
N LYS A 164 12.79 -14.10 -21.01
CA LYS A 164 14.10 -14.63 -21.44
C LYS A 164 14.48 -15.95 -20.76
N ALA A 165 13.76 -16.39 -19.72
CA ALA A 165 14.13 -17.54 -18.91
C ALA A 165 12.97 -18.47 -18.51
N SER A 166 11.70 -18.05 -18.62
CA SER A 166 10.54 -18.92 -18.38
C SER A 166 10.38 -19.91 -19.53
N LYS A 167 10.77 -21.16 -19.31
CA LYS A 167 10.57 -22.28 -20.25
C LYS A 167 9.50 -23.27 -19.82
N ARG A 168 8.96 -23.12 -18.59
CA ARG A 168 7.99 -24.05 -18.00
C ARG A 168 6.65 -23.35 -17.85
N ALA A 169 5.59 -24.00 -18.35
CA ALA A 169 4.22 -23.55 -18.16
C ALA A 169 3.83 -23.54 -16.67
N ASP A 170 4.39 -24.47 -15.90
CA ASP A 170 4.15 -24.62 -14.45
C ASP A 170 4.54 -23.34 -13.69
N ASP A 171 5.72 -22.77 -13.95
CA ASP A 171 6.18 -21.52 -13.31
C ASP A 171 5.20 -20.35 -13.52
N ARG A 172 4.49 -20.34 -14.66
CA ARG A 172 3.48 -19.33 -14.95
C ARG A 172 2.19 -19.59 -14.20
N ALA A 173 1.74 -20.84 -14.16
CA ALA A 173 0.54 -21.23 -13.43
C ALA A 173 0.69 -20.93 -11.92
N GLU A 174 1.83 -21.30 -11.32
CA GLU A 174 2.13 -21.00 -9.91
C GLU A 174 2.14 -19.49 -9.62
N ALA A 175 2.66 -18.69 -10.56
CA ALA A 175 2.65 -17.24 -10.43
C ALA A 175 1.25 -16.63 -10.51
N GLU A 176 0.41 -17.14 -11.41
CA GLU A 176 -0.98 -16.72 -11.56
C GLU A 176 -1.81 -17.13 -10.32
N GLU A 177 -1.65 -18.36 -9.82
CA GLU A 177 -2.27 -18.84 -8.57
C GLU A 177 -1.88 -17.96 -7.38
N LYS A 178 -0.59 -17.63 -7.23
CA LYS A 178 -0.14 -16.75 -6.15
C LYS A 178 -0.76 -15.36 -6.22
N ALA A 179 -0.92 -14.81 -7.43
CA ALA A 179 -1.56 -13.52 -7.62
C ALA A 179 -3.07 -13.58 -7.36
N ASP A 180 -3.72 -14.68 -7.72
CA ASP A 180 -5.13 -14.94 -7.42
C ASP A 180 -5.37 -15.01 -5.91
N ASP A 181 -4.51 -15.70 -5.16
CA ASP A 181 -4.60 -15.74 -3.69
C ASP A 181 -4.46 -14.35 -3.05
N LEU A 182 -3.49 -13.55 -3.51
CA LEU A 182 -3.28 -12.19 -3.00
C LEU A 182 -4.47 -11.28 -3.33
N TYR A 183 -4.99 -11.39 -4.55
CA TYR A 183 -6.14 -10.62 -4.99
C TYR A 183 -7.41 -11.05 -4.25
N ALA A 184 -7.66 -12.35 -4.09
CA ALA A 184 -8.80 -12.87 -3.36
C ALA A 184 -8.80 -12.41 -1.90
N ALA A 185 -7.64 -12.46 -1.24
CA ALA A 185 -7.51 -11.96 0.13
C ALA A 185 -7.83 -10.47 0.25
N TYR A 186 -7.40 -9.65 -0.72
CA TYR A 186 -7.79 -8.24 -0.80
C TYR A 186 -9.29 -8.06 -1.06
N ALA A 187 -9.83 -8.70 -2.10
CA ALA A 187 -11.21 -8.55 -2.55
C ALA A 187 -12.23 -9.03 -1.49
N ASN A 188 -11.88 -10.05 -0.72
CA ASN A 188 -12.71 -10.57 0.37
C ASN A 188 -12.57 -9.79 1.69
N GLY A 189 -11.70 -8.77 1.74
CA GLY A 189 -11.44 -8.00 2.95
C GLY A 189 -10.79 -8.83 4.06
N GLU A 190 -9.96 -9.82 3.70
CA GLU A 190 -9.26 -10.64 4.68
C GLU A 190 -8.29 -9.78 5.52
N GLU A 191 -7.99 -10.27 6.73
CA GLU A 191 -6.99 -9.65 7.58
C GLU A 191 -5.65 -9.52 6.82
N ARG A 192 -5.14 -8.29 6.74
CA ARG A 192 -3.92 -7.92 6.00
C ARG A 192 -3.96 -8.26 4.49
N GLY A 193 -5.12 -8.50 3.90
CA GLY A 193 -5.25 -8.76 2.45
C GLY A 193 -4.72 -7.58 1.63
N ALA A 194 -5.22 -6.38 1.94
CA ALA A 194 -4.76 -5.11 1.35
C ALA A 194 -3.26 -4.90 1.56
N ASP A 195 -2.76 -5.03 2.79
CA ASP A 195 -1.34 -4.83 3.11
C ASP A 195 -0.43 -5.77 2.31
N ARG A 196 -0.78 -7.06 2.25
CA ARG A 196 0.01 -8.07 1.53
C ARG A 196 0.03 -7.80 0.03
N LEU A 197 -1.11 -7.45 -0.56
CA LEU A 197 -1.18 -7.10 -1.98
C LEU A 197 -0.33 -5.85 -2.28
N MET A 198 -0.48 -4.80 -1.47
CA MET A 198 0.27 -3.55 -1.64
C MET A 198 1.78 -3.72 -1.43
N GLU A 199 2.20 -4.57 -0.48
CA GLU A 199 3.60 -4.92 -0.27
C GLU A 199 4.18 -5.59 -1.53
N TRP A 200 3.48 -6.57 -2.11
CA TRP A 200 3.91 -7.22 -3.35
C TRP A 200 4.01 -6.24 -4.52
N LEU A 201 3.02 -5.37 -4.71
CA LEU A 201 3.08 -4.32 -5.73
C LEU A 201 4.28 -3.40 -5.51
N ALA A 202 4.58 -3.05 -4.27
CA ALA A 202 5.72 -2.19 -3.93
C ALA A 202 7.08 -2.85 -4.21
N ILE A 203 7.21 -4.15 -3.94
CA ILE A 203 8.40 -4.96 -4.32
C ILE A 203 8.54 -5.03 -5.84
N CYS A 204 7.41 -5.09 -6.55
CA CYS A 204 7.33 -5.21 -7.99
C CYS A 204 7.27 -3.85 -8.73
N ARG A 205 7.62 -2.73 -8.10
CA ARG A 205 7.58 -1.42 -8.77
C ARG A 205 8.62 -1.24 -9.87
#